data_AF-A0A410JTR7-F1
#
_entry.id   AF-A0A410JTR7-F1
#
_cell.length_a   1.000
_cell.length_b   1.000
_cell.length_c   1.000
_cell.angle_alpha   90.00
_cell.angle_beta   90.00
_cell.angle_gamma   90.00
#
_symmetry.space_group_name_H-M   'P 1'
#
loop_
_entity.id
_entity.type
_entity.pdbx_description
1 polymer ?
#
loop_
_entity_poly.entity_id
_entity_poly.type
_entity_poly.pdbx_seq_one_letter_code
_entity_poly.pdbx_strand_id
1 'polypeptide(L)'
;MQFKLTLLVVVGILISFALQGYALYSIIFSTLFQLLNYWFIYRFIKDSRKEGKSISMSLTFMYTGLFFNLVSSIFPFFIGFAAAKKSVSHEIYNALVYGFLHFQYNAWFMFIAIGLLLKSLEDKKIQIHRNLWRKFYLILLFSVIPATALSMGGMSFFSSIKIIAYIASVLQILAAIYLIMILIKVLPRFIHQTKRFVNYFWGIFLICLLLKISIQSISVLPWLKSLAFVEKNLILTYLHLCFIGVLSTSFLASLIEQKFLSINLWLKIGAGIGFLGFFITELIMFLGGFHIFYSQNIMIFGSVLMSLCVLIFLMNAIKINCLKAENEAFLK
;
A
#
# COMPACT_ATOMS: atom_id res chain seq x y z
N MET A 1 1.13 17.90 17.72
CA MET A 1 0.18 18.83 17.07
C MET A 1 -0.23 18.36 15.68
N GLN A 2 0.71 18.22 14.72
CA GLN A 2 0.40 17.82 13.34
C GLN A 2 -0.51 16.58 13.24
N PHE A 3 -0.17 15.49 13.93
CA PHE A 3 -0.98 14.26 13.93
C PHE A 3 -2.45 14.47 14.35
N LYS A 4 -2.70 15.27 15.40
CA LYS A 4 -4.05 15.56 15.89
C LYS A 4 -4.86 16.36 14.87
N LEU A 5 -4.22 17.33 14.19
CA LEU A 5 -4.85 18.10 13.12
C LEU A 5 -5.19 17.20 11.93
N THR A 6 -4.28 16.30 11.54
CA THR A 6 -4.55 15.34 10.47
C THR A 6 -5.74 14.46 10.80
N LEU A 7 -5.86 13.97 12.04
CA LEU A 7 -7.02 13.18 12.46
C LEU A 7 -8.33 13.98 12.33
N LEU A 8 -8.35 15.22 12.80
CA LEU A 8 -9.52 16.10 12.67
C LEU A 8 -9.90 16.33 11.21
N VAL A 9 -8.91 16.60 10.35
CA VAL A 9 -9.14 16.80 8.92
C VAL A 9 -9.66 15.52 8.25
N VAL A 10 -9.12 14.34 8.59
CA VAL A 10 -9.60 13.06 8.05
C VAL A 10 -11.05 12.79 8.45
N VAL A 11 -11.45 13.12 9.68
CA VAL A 11 -12.87 13.05 10.10
C VAL A 11 -13.71 14.04 9.27
N GLY A 12 -13.21 15.25 9.02
CA GLY A 12 -13.84 16.21 8.12
C GLY A 12 -14.01 15.70 6.69
N ILE A 13 -13.00 15.01 6.14
CA ILE A 13 -13.08 14.32 4.84
C ILE A 13 -14.22 13.29 4.87
N LEU A 14 -14.25 12.42 5.88
CA LEU A 14 -15.27 11.38 6.01
C LEU A 14 -16.68 11.96 6.01
N ILE A 15 -16.94 12.95 6.88
CA ILE A 15 -18.27 13.58 7.02
C ILE A 15 -18.66 14.31 5.74
N SER A 16 -17.75 15.12 5.17
CA SER A 16 -18.05 15.90 3.98
C SER A 16 -18.32 15.01 2.76
N PHE A 17 -17.51 13.97 2.50
CA PHE A 17 -17.78 13.04 1.40
C PHE A 17 -19.09 12.27 1.58
N ALA A 18 -19.44 11.87 2.81
CA ALA A 18 -20.69 11.17 3.08
C ALA A 18 -21.94 12.03 2.83
N LEU A 19 -21.89 13.34 3.16
CA LEU A 19 -23.05 14.23 3.06
C LEU A 19 -23.25 14.85 1.67
N GLN A 20 -22.16 15.21 0.97
CA GLN A 20 -22.24 15.99 -0.27
C GLN A 20 -21.45 15.37 -1.44
N GLY A 21 -20.78 14.23 -1.25
CA GLY A 21 -19.90 13.66 -2.26
C GLY A 21 -18.74 14.61 -2.61
N TYR A 22 -18.36 14.67 -3.89
CA TYR A 22 -17.27 15.52 -4.37
C TYR A 22 -17.75 16.97 -4.60
N ALA A 23 -17.74 17.76 -3.53
CA ALA A 23 -18.17 19.16 -3.53
C ALA A 23 -17.23 20.06 -2.70
N LEU A 24 -17.65 21.30 -2.39
CA LEU A 24 -16.78 22.33 -1.82
C LEU A 24 -16.06 21.88 -0.54
N TYR A 25 -16.79 21.44 0.50
CA TYR A 25 -16.18 21.07 1.78
C TYR A 25 -15.24 19.85 1.69
N SER A 26 -15.59 18.84 0.91
CA SER A 26 -14.72 17.68 0.66
C SER A 26 -13.44 18.06 -0.07
N ILE A 27 -13.51 19.04 -0.98
CA ILE A 27 -12.32 19.61 -1.64
C ILE A 27 -11.47 20.36 -0.62
N ILE A 28 -12.06 21.25 0.18
CA ILE A 28 -11.35 22.01 1.23
C ILE A 28 -10.62 21.06 2.20
N PHE A 29 -11.32 20.08 2.76
CA PHE A 29 -10.71 19.12 3.69
C PHE A 29 -9.63 18.25 3.03
N SER A 30 -9.82 17.84 1.78
CA SER A 30 -8.80 17.09 1.03
C SER A 30 -7.56 17.95 0.74
N THR A 31 -7.73 19.22 0.40
CA THR A 31 -6.62 20.16 0.22
C THR A 31 -5.88 20.41 1.53
N LEU A 32 -6.59 20.61 2.65
CA LEU A 32 -5.99 20.73 3.98
C LEU A 32 -5.21 19.48 4.37
N PHE A 33 -5.75 18.28 4.07
CA PHE A 33 -5.04 17.02 4.30
C PHE A 33 -3.74 16.96 3.51
N GLN A 34 -3.76 17.41 2.25
CA GLN A 34 -2.56 17.44 1.42
C GLN A 34 -1.48 18.39 1.96
N LEU A 35 -1.87 19.58 2.47
CA LEU A 35 -0.95 20.50 3.12
C LEU A 35 -0.34 19.92 4.39
N LEU A 36 -1.15 19.25 5.23
CA LEU A 36 -0.67 18.56 6.43
C LEU A 36 0.26 17.39 6.10
N ASN A 37 0.04 16.71 4.98
CA ASN A 37 0.91 15.67 4.47
C ASN A 37 2.26 16.24 4.01
N TYR A 38 2.29 17.41 3.34
CA TYR A 38 3.55 18.09 3.04
C TYR A 38 4.32 18.51 4.30
N TRP A 39 3.61 19.01 5.32
CA TRP A 39 4.21 19.34 6.60
C TRP A 39 4.81 18.10 7.28
N PHE A 40 4.12 16.95 7.22
CA PHE A 40 4.64 15.68 7.70
C PHE A 40 5.92 15.27 6.96
N ILE A 41 5.94 15.30 5.63
CA ILE A 41 7.10 14.93 4.81
C ILE A 41 8.31 15.80 5.18
N TYR A 42 8.12 17.12 5.28
CA TYR A 42 9.17 18.05 5.68
C TYR A 42 9.74 17.70 7.07
N ARG A 43 8.86 17.47 8.06
CA ARG A 43 9.27 17.11 9.42
C ARG A 43 10.00 15.77 9.46
N PHE A 44 9.46 14.77 8.77
CA PHE A 44 10.08 13.44 8.69
C PHE A 44 11.50 13.52 8.13
N ILE A 45 11.73 14.21 7.01
CA ILE A 45 13.06 14.37 6.41
C ILE A 45 13.99 15.16 7.34
N LYS A 46 13.50 16.23 7.98
CA LYS A 46 14.31 17.03 8.89
C LYS A 46 14.77 16.22 10.10
N ASP A 47 13.88 15.47 10.72
CA ASP A 47 14.18 14.77 11.98
C ASP A 47 14.99 13.50 11.74
N SER A 48 14.76 12.77 10.64
CA SER A 48 15.56 11.60 10.26
C SER A 48 17.01 11.92 9.86
N ARG A 49 17.32 13.17 9.46
CA ARG A 49 18.69 13.62 9.15
C ARG A 49 19.48 14.08 10.37
N LYS A 50 18.82 14.46 11.46
CA LYS A 50 19.49 14.99 12.66
C LYS A 50 20.32 13.95 13.41
N GLU A 51 20.11 12.66 13.15
CA GLU A 51 20.81 11.60 13.88
C GLU A 51 22.28 11.39 13.48
N GLY A 52 22.85 12.17 12.55
CA GLY A 52 24.29 12.16 12.22
C GLY A 52 24.84 10.83 11.67
N LYS A 53 23.97 9.84 11.44
CA LYS A 53 24.31 8.52 10.90
C LYS A 53 24.17 8.50 9.38
N SER A 54 24.92 7.61 8.74
CA SER A 54 24.76 7.33 7.31
C SER A 54 23.31 6.91 7.02
N ILE A 55 22.76 7.40 5.90
CA ILE A 55 21.37 7.10 5.50
C ILE A 55 21.25 5.58 5.28
N SER A 56 20.39 4.94 6.06
CA SER A 56 20.15 3.51 5.98
C SER A 56 19.39 3.15 4.69
N MET A 57 19.38 1.86 4.35
CA MET A 57 18.64 1.40 3.18
C MET A 57 17.13 1.57 3.41
N SER A 58 16.65 1.30 4.63
CA SER A 58 15.26 1.55 5.02
C SER A 58 14.83 3.00 4.79
N LEU A 59 15.61 3.98 5.26
CA LEU A 59 15.34 5.40 5.07
C LEU A 59 15.38 5.82 3.60
N THR A 60 16.27 5.21 2.80
CA THR A 60 16.33 5.46 1.36
C THR A 60 15.00 5.08 0.69
N PHE A 61 14.48 3.88 0.97
CA PHE A 61 13.15 3.48 0.50
C PHE A 61 12.05 4.41 1.02
N MET A 62 12.10 4.80 2.29
CA MET A 62 11.10 5.70 2.86
C MET A 62 11.09 7.07 2.18
N TYR A 63 12.26 7.68 1.96
CA TYR A 63 12.35 8.95 1.23
C TYR A 63 11.83 8.84 -0.20
N THR A 64 12.13 7.76 -0.91
CA THR A 64 11.60 7.53 -2.26
C THR A 64 10.08 7.38 -2.26
N GLY A 65 9.52 6.67 -1.28
CA GLY A 65 8.06 6.58 -1.11
C GLY A 65 7.42 7.95 -0.86
N LEU A 66 8.01 8.77 0.02
CA LEU A 66 7.55 10.14 0.29
C LEU A 66 7.75 11.08 -0.90
N PHE A 67 8.76 10.86 -1.75
CA PHE A 67 8.91 11.60 -3.00
C PHE A 67 7.77 11.27 -3.97
N PHE A 68 7.46 9.98 -4.18
CA PHE A 68 6.35 9.60 -5.04
C PHE A 68 4.98 9.98 -4.48
N ASN A 69 4.86 10.14 -3.16
CA ASN A 69 3.71 10.78 -2.54
C ASN A 69 3.53 12.20 -3.09
N LEU A 70 4.58 13.04 -3.07
CA LEU A 70 4.54 14.38 -3.65
C LEU A 70 4.16 14.33 -5.14
N VAL A 71 4.79 13.45 -5.93
CA VAL A 71 4.47 13.28 -7.35
C VAL A 71 3.00 12.92 -7.56
N SER A 72 2.49 11.94 -6.82
CA SER A 72 1.10 11.50 -6.92
C SER A 72 0.11 12.62 -6.56
N SER A 73 0.47 13.48 -5.60
CA SER A 73 -0.41 14.55 -5.12
C SER A 73 -0.70 15.65 -6.14
N ILE A 74 0.06 15.68 -7.25
CA ILE A 74 -0.18 16.59 -8.36
C ILE A 74 -1.44 16.18 -9.14
N PHE A 75 -1.72 14.88 -9.25
CA PHE A 75 -2.81 14.37 -10.07
C PHE A 75 -4.21 14.81 -9.60
N PRO A 76 -4.57 14.79 -8.30
CA PRO A 76 -5.87 15.26 -7.84
C PRO A 76 -6.22 16.70 -8.27
N PHE A 77 -5.25 17.59 -8.42
CA PHE A 77 -5.48 18.94 -8.94
C PHE A 77 -5.92 18.91 -10.41
N PHE A 78 -5.25 18.10 -11.24
CA PHE A 78 -5.64 17.89 -12.63
C PHE A 78 -6.97 17.15 -12.77
N ILE A 79 -7.26 16.18 -11.88
CA ILE A 79 -8.55 15.49 -11.83
C ILE A 79 -9.66 16.49 -11.49
N GLY A 80 -9.47 17.35 -10.50
CA GLY A 80 -10.43 18.40 -10.14
C GLY A 80 -10.67 19.38 -11.29
N PHE A 81 -9.61 19.80 -11.97
CA PHE A 81 -9.71 20.63 -13.17
C PHE A 81 -10.47 19.93 -14.31
N ALA A 82 -10.16 18.66 -14.57
CA ALA A 82 -10.83 17.86 -15.59
C ALA A 82 -12.31 17.62 -15.26
N ALA A 83 -12.65 17.41 -13.98
CA ALA A 83 -14.02 17.26 -13.52
C ALA A 83 -14.83 18.56 -13.68
N ALA A 84 -14.20 19.72 -13.50
CA ALA A 84 -14.86 21.02 -13.68
C ALA A 84 -15.07 21.39 -15.16
N LYS A 85 -14.16 20.95 -16.05
CA LYS A 85 -14.27 21.20 -17.49
C LYS A 85 -14.99 20.07 -18.22
N LYS A 86 -16.23 20.33 -18.65
CA LYS A 86 -17.01 19.42 -19.51
C LYS A 86 -16.35 19.04 -20.85
N SER A 87 -15.32 19.79 -21.28
CA SER A 87 -14.61 19.57 -22.54
C SER A 87 -13.48 18.54 -22.47
N VAL A 88 -13.12 18.04 -21.28
CA VAL A 88 -12.07 17.02 -21.13
C VAL A 88 -12.67 15.64 -21.42
N SER A 89 -11.99 14.85 -22.26
CA SER A 89 -12.48 13.52 -22.59
C SER A 89 -12.47 12.59 -21.37
N HIS A 90 -13.45 11.68 -21.30
CA HIS A 90 -13.50 10.65 -20.26
C HIS A 90 -12.23 9.81 -20.19
N GLU A 91 -11.58 9.57 -21.33
CA GLU A 91 -10.34 8.82 -21.41
C GLU A 91 -9.17 9.55 -20.73
N ILE A 92 -9.03 10.86 -20.94
CA ILE A 92 -8.00 11.68 -20.26
C ILE A 92 -8.28 11.73 -18.75
N TYR A 93 -9.54 11.89 -18.35
CA TYR A 93 -9.93 11.85 -16.95
C TYR A 93 -9.51 10.52 -16.29
N ASN A 94 -9.81 9.38 -16.93
CA ASN A 94 -9.41 8.06 -16.44
C ASN A 94 -7.88 7.90 -16.40
N ALA A 95 -7.15 8.43 -17.38
CA ALA A 95 -5.69 8.42 -17.38
C ALA A 95 -5.10 9.18 -16.18
N LEU A 96 -5.70 10.31 -15.79
CA LEU A 96 -5.31 11.05 -14.59
C LEU A 96 -5.59 10.26 -13.31
N VAL A 97 -6.76 9.62 -13.21
CA VAL A 97 -7.12 8.78 -12.06
C VAL A 97 -6.19 7.56 -11.95
N TYR A 98 -5.91 6.89 -13.07
CA TYR A 98 -5.01 5.73 -13.09
C TYR A 98 -3.56 6.13 -12.80
N GLY A 99 -3.11 7.28 -13.29
CA GLY A 99 -1.81 7.85 -12.96
C GLY A 99 -1.68 8.15 -11.46
N PHE A 100 -2.69 8.81 -10.87
CA PHE A 100 -2.76 9.04 -9.42
C PHE A 100 -2.62 7.74 -8.63
N LEU A 101 -3.49 6.76 -8.94
CA LEU A 101 -3.53 5.49 -8.24
C LEU A 101 -2.23 4.69 -8.40
N HIS A 102 -1.64 4.70 -9.60
CA HIS A 102 -0.35 4.05 -9.85
C HIS A 102 0.76 4.59 -8.93
N PHE A 103 0.95 5.92 -8.89
CA PHE A 103 1.97 6.49 -8.02
C PHE A 103 1.65 6.33 -6.52
N GLN A 104 0.40 6.11 -6.15
CA GLN A 104 0.02 5.76 -4.78
C GLN A 104 0.47 4.34 -4.42
N TYR A 105 -0.15 3.30 -5.01
CA TYR A 105 0.05 1.92 -4.55
C TYR A 105 1.23 1.18 -5.22
N ASN A 106 1.71 1.63 -6.38
CA ASN A 106 2.92 1.08 -7.03
C ASN A 106 4.19 1.86 -6.72
N ALA A 107 4.09 3.02 -6.09
CA ALA A 107 5.27 3.79 -5.71
C ALA A 107 5.24 4.14 -4.23
N TRP A 108 4.53 5.21 -3.82
CA TRP A 108 4.50 5.68 -2.44
C TRP A 108 4.36 4.52 -1.45
N PHE A 109 3.23 3.82 -1.46
CA PHE A 109 2.95 2.83 -0.43
C PHE A 109 3.89 1.63 -0.48
N MET A 110 4.25 1.19 -1.69
CA MET A 110 5.12 0.03 -1.88
C MET A 110 6.55 0.30 -1.37
N PHE A 111 7.11 1.47 -1.66
CA PHE A 111 8.42 1.86 -1.15
C PHE A 111 8.41 2.01 0.37
N ILE A 112 7.36 2.57 0.97
CA ILE A 112 7.21 2.63 2.44
C ILE A 112 7.14 1.21 3.03
N ALA A 113 6.30 0.33 2.48
CA ALA A 113 6.14 -1.03 3.00
C ALA A 113 7.45 -1.84 2.96
N ILE A 114 8.20 -1.76 1.86
CA ILE A 114 9.53 -2.38 1.77
C ILE A 114 10.53 -1.71 2.71
N GLY A 115 10.47 -0.38 2.85
CA GLY A 115 11.29 0.38 3.81
C GLY A 115 11.06 -0.06 5.25
N LEU A 116 9.82 -0.39 5.62
CA LEU A 116 9.49 -0.93 6.94
C LEU A 116 10.03 -2.36 7.14
N LEU A 117 9.97 -3.23 6.14
CA LEU A 117 10.61 -4.56 6.20
C LEU A 117 12.13 -4.41 6.38
N LEU A 118 12.75 -3.49 5.63
CA LEU A 118 14.18 -3.20 5.76
C LEU A 118 14.52 -2.68 7.15
N LYS A 119 13.70 -1.78 7.71
CA LYS A 119 13.89 -1.29 9.07
C LYS A 119 13.83 -2.45 10.09
N SER A 120 12.90 -3.37 9.92
CA SER A 120 12.80 -4.59 10.75
C SER A 120 14.04 -5.48 10.67
N LEU A 121 14.63 -5.63 9.48
CA LEU A 121 15.90 -6.36 9.26
C LEU A 121 17.09 -5.64 9.92
N GLU A 122 17.17 -4.32 9.76
CA GLU A 122 18.22 -3.46 10.34
C GLU A 122 18.19 -3.50 11.87
N ASP A 123 17.01 -3.37 12.49
CA ASP A 123 16.84 -3.40 13.94
C ASP A 123 17.28 -4.75 14.56
N LYS A 124 17.16 -5.84 13.78
CA LYS A 124 17.62 -7.18 14.14
C LYS A 124 19.09 -7.45 13.78
N LYS A 125 19.81 -6.45 13.24
CA LYS A 125 21.21 -6.56 12.79
C LYS A 125 21.42 -7.71 11.79
N ILE A 126 20.43 -8.00 10.96
CA ILE A 126 20.55 -8.98 9.88
C ILE A 126 21.31 -8.32 8.74
N GLN A 127 22.40 -8.96 8.30
CA GLN A 127 23.29 -8.38 7.30
C GLN A 127 22.58 -8.19 5.95
N ILE A 128 22.47 -6.92 5.56
CA ILE A 128 21.94 -6.50 4.27
C ILE A 128 23.10 -6.50 3.27
N HIS A 129 23.06 -7.39 2.29
CA HIS A 129 24.01 -7.39 1.19
C HIS A 129 23.79 -6.12 0.34
N ARG A 130 24.53 -5.05 0.66
CA ARG A 130 24.31 -3.70 0.13
C ARG A 130 24.24 -3.64 -1.39
N ASN A 131 25.05 -4.43 -2.09
CA ASN A 131 25.05 -4.47 -3.56
C ASN A 131 23.76 -5.07 -4.14
N LEU A 132 23.25 -6.15 -3.56
CA LEU A 132 22.00 -6.78 -4.04
C LEU A 132 20.80 -5.87 -3.79
N TRP A 133 20.71 -5.31 -2.58
CA TRP A 133 19.64 -4.37 -2.24
C TRP A 133 19.68 -3.09 -3.06
N ARG A 134 20.88 -2.57 -3.38
CA ARG A 134 21.03 -1.42 -4.28
C ARG A 134 20.56 -1.74 -5.69
N LYS A 135 20.90 -2.91 -6.24
CA LYS A 135 20.41 -3.36 -7.56
C LYS A 135 18.89 -3.48 -7.57
N PHE A 136 18.32 -4.17 -6.59
CA PHE A 136 16.87 -4.27 -6.41
C PHE A 136 16.20 -2.89 -6.37
N TYR A 137 16.70 -2.01 -5.50
CA TYR A 137 16.18 -0.64 -5.35
C TYR A 137 16.20 0.14 -6.65
N LEU A 138 17.32 0.15 -7.38
CA LEU A 138 17.44 0.91 -8.63
C LEU A 138 16.50 0.37 -9.71
N ILE A 139 16.44 -0.95 -9.88
CA ILE A 139 15.55 -1.57 -10.87
C ILE A 139 14.09 -1.27 -10.54
N LEU A 140 13.71 -1.36 -9.25
CA LEU A 140 12.36 -1.02 -8.80
C LEU A 140 12.03 0.46 -9.02
N LEU A 141 12.97 1.36 -8.70
CA LEU A 141 12.81 2.80 -8.91
C LEU A 141 12.59 3.13 -10.39
N PHE A 142 13.43 2.59 -11.27
CA PHE A 142 13.34 2.84 -12.70
C PHE A 142 12.16 2.12 -13.37
N SER A 143 11.59 1.08 -12.75
CA SER A 143 10.38 0.43 -13.27
C SER A 143 9.10 1.21 -13.00
N VAL A 144 9.06 2.01 -11.91
CA VAL A 144 7.84 2.69 -11.45
C VAL A 144 7.28 3.65 -12.49
N ILE A 145 8.09 4.54 -13.04
CA ILE A 145 7.61 5.54 -14.01
C ILE A 145 7.08 4.88 -15.29
N PRO A 146 7.82 4.01 -16.00
CA PRO A 146 7.30 3.38 -17.21
C PRO A 146 6.13 2.42 -16.92
N ALA A 147 6.02 1.88 -15.71
CA ALA A 147 4.90 1.03 -15.33
C ALA A 147 3.54 1.75 -15.27
N THR A 148 3.48 3.09 -15.33
CA THR A 148 2.20 3.80 -15.53
C THR A 148 1.51 3.36 -16.83
N ALA A 149 2.29 3.00 -17.86
CA ALA A 149 1.78 2.54 -19.13
C ALA A 149 1.00 1.23 -19.01
N LEU A 150 1.35 0.38 -18.03
CA LEU A 150 0.61 -0.87 -17.75
C LEU A 150 -0.82 -0.56 -17.27
N SER A 151 -1.02 0.49 -16.47
CA SER A 151 -2.36 0.94 -16.04
C SER A 151 -3.18 1.59 -17.16
N MET A 152 -2.54 1.96 -18.27
CA MET A 152 -3.18 2.60 -19.43
C MET A 152 -3.50 1.59 -20.54
N GLY A 153 -3.43 0.27 -20.25
CA GLY A 153 -3.72 -0.81 -21.19
C GLY A 153 -4.99 -0.59 -22.01
N GLY A 154 -6.12 -0.32 -21.34
CA GLY A 154 -7.43 -0.19 -21.98
C GLY A 154 -7.65 1.07 -22.84
N MET A 155 -6.65 1.94 -23.00
CA MET A 155 -6.80 3.23 -23.69
C MET A 155 -6.54 3.13 -25.20
N SER A 156 -7.21 3.98 -25.97
CA SER A 156 -7.09 4.14 -27.42
C SER A 156 -5.65 4.43 -27.86
N PHE A 157 -4.92 5.25 -27.09
CA PHE A 157 -3.52 5.60 -27.34
C PHE A 157 -2.52 4.55 -26.83
N PHE A 158 -2.97 3.43 -26.25
CA PHE A 158 -2.06 2.43 -25.70
C PHE A 158 -1.06 1.89 -26.73
N SER A 159 -1.45 1.81 -28.01
CA SER A 159 -0.56 1.37 -29.08
C SER A 159 0.75 2.18 -29.13
N SER A 160 0.67 3.49 -28.88
CA SER A 160 1.81 4.40 -28.88
C SER A 160 2.75 4.21 -27.68
N ILE A 161 2.24 3.71 -26.55
CA ILE A 161 3.01 3.53 -25.31
C ILE A 161 3.28 2.06 -24.96
N LYS A 162 2.88 1.12 -25.83
CA LYS A 162 2.96 -0.32 -25.59
C LYS A 162 4.40 -0.80 -25.34
N ILE A 163 5.38 -0.24 -26.05
CA ILE A 163 6.81 -0.58 -25.86
C ILE A 163 7.26 -0.21 -24.45
N ILE A 164 6.81 0.94 -23.93
CA ILE A 164 7.11 1.40 -22.56
C ILE A 164 6.52 0.42 -21.54
N ALA A 165 5.30 -0.06 -21.78
CA ALA A 165 4.66 -1.08 -20.93
C ALA A 165 5.44 -2.41 -20.90
N TYR A 166 5.95 -2.88 -22.04
CA TYR A 166 6.79 -4.08 -22.09
C TYR A 166 8.11 -3.91 -21.32
N ILE A 167 8.79 -2.78 -21.50
CA ILE A 167 10.03 -2.47 -20.76
C ILE A 167 9.74 -2.45 -19.25
N ALA A 168 8.63 -1.82 -18.84
CA ALA A 168 8.21 -1.78 -17.44
C ALA A 168 7.99 -3.19 -16.86
N SER A 169 7.28 -4.05 -17.59
CA SER A 169 7.02 -5.45 -17.19
C SER A 169 8.34 -6.22 -16.99
N VAL A 170 9.29 -6.09 -17.92
CA VAL A 170 10.62 -6.71 -17.80
C VAL A 170 11.37 -6.21 -16.56
N LEU A 171 11.40 -4.89 -16.33
CA LEU A 171 12.05 -4.31 -15.15
C LEU A 171 11.38 -4.77 -13.84
N GLN A 172 10.06 -4.91 -13.81
CA GLN A 172 9.33 -5.42 -12.65
C GLN A 172 9.68 -6.89 -12.35
N ILE A 173 9.75 -7.74 -13.37
CA ILE A 173 10.17 -9.14 -13.22
C ILE A 173 11.62 -9.20 -12.71
N LEU A 174 12.53 -8.40 -13.28
CA LEU A 174 13.92 -8.32 -12.80
C LEU A 174 13.98 -7.89 -11.33
N ALA A 175 13.18 -6.89 -10.92
CA ALA A 175 13.09 -6.48 -9.52
C ALA A 175 12.61 -7.64 -8.63
N ALA A 176 11.61 -8.40 -9.04
CA ALA A 176 11.13 -9.58 -8.30
C ALA A 176 12.20 -10.67 -8.17
N ILE A 177 12.98 -10.94 -9.22
CA ILE A 177 14.09 -11.90 -9.17
C ILE A 177 15.14 -11.46 -8.14
N TYR A 178 15.56 -10.19 -8.17
CA TYR A 178 16.50 -9.67 -7.18
C TYR A 178 15.93 -9.73 -5.75
N LEU A 179 14.64 -9.45 -5.58
CA LEU A 179 13.98 -9.59 -4.28
C LEU A 179 14.02 -11.04 -3.79
N ILE A 180 13.69 -12.03 -4.63
CA ILE A 180 13.75 -13.46 -4.27
C ILE A 180 15.17 -13.87 -3.88
N MET A 181 16.18 -13.48 -4.67
CA MET A 181 17.60 -13.76 -4.36
C MET A 181 18.02 -13.18 -3.00
N ILE A 182 17.52 -11.99 -2.65
CA ILE A 182 17.73 -11.37 -1.35
C ILE A 182 17.04 -12.17 -0.25
N LEU A 183 15.75 -12.49 -0.44
CA LEU A 183 14.92 -13.19 0.54
C LEU A 183 15.51 -14.56 0.90
N ILE A 184 15.97 -15.35 -0.07
CA ILE A 184 16.61 -16.64 0.19
C ILE A 184 17.77 -16.52 1.20
N LYS A 185 18.52 -15.41 1.14
CA LYS A 185 19.66 -15.16 2.04
C LYS A 185 19.26 -14.64 3.42
N VAL A 186 18.21 -13.82 3.51
CA VAL A 186 17.84 -13.13 4.77
C VAL A 186 16.75 -13.85 5.56
N LEU A 187 15.86 -14.58 4.88
CA LEU A 187 14.63 -15.10 5.46
C LEU A 187 14.85 -16.16 6.54
N PRO A 188 15.82 -17.10 6.45
CA PRO A 188 16.06 -18.08 7.52
C PRO A 188 16.41 -17.41 8.85
N ARG A 189 17.31 -16.43 8.82
CA ARG A 189 17.71 -15.66 10.02
C ARG A 189 16.59 -14.76 10.50
N PHE A 190 15.86 -14.14 9.59
CA PHE A 190 14.72 -13.28 9.92
C PHE A 190 13.61 -14.05 10.64
N ILE A 191 13.23 -15.22 10.13
CA ILE A 191 12.19 -16.07 10.73
C ILE A 191 12.61 -16.51 12.14
N HIS A 192 13.88 -16.86 12.33
CA HIS A 192 14.39 -17.30 13.63
C HIS A 192 14.39 -16.18 14.68
N GLN A 193 14.72 -14.95 14.29
CA GLN A 193 14.82 -13.80 15.20
C GLN A 193 13.49 -13.05 15.40
N THR A 194 12.43 -13.45 14.71
CA THR A 194 11.13 -12.79 14.73
C THR A 194 10.07 -13.72 15.30
N LYS A 195 9.13 -13.17 16.08
CA LYS A 195 8.04 -13.98 16.65
C LYS A 195 7.23 -14.62 15.52
N ARG A 196 6.89 -15.91 15.66
CA ARG A 196 6.11 -16.66 14.65
C ARG A 196 4.85 -15.92 14.19
N PHE A 197 4.14 -15.28 15.11
CA PHE A 197 2.92 -14.52 14.78
C PHE A 197 3.20 -13.33 13.84
N VAL A 198 4.32 -12.63 14.02
CA VAL A 198 4.73 -11.51 13.15
C VAL A 198 5.22 -12.03 11.80
N ASN A 199 5.92 -13.18 11.79
CA ASN A 199 6.35 -13.83 10.54
C ASN A 199 5.19 -14.16 9.62
N TYR A 200 3.99 -14.47 10.14
CA TYR A 200 2.80 -14.66 9.29
C TYR A 200 2.46 -13.40 8.49
N PHE A 201 2.44 -12.23 9.12
CA PHE A 201 2.15 -10.97 8.43
C PHE A 201 3.23 -10.61 7.40
N TRP A 202 4.51 -10.74 7.76
CA TRP A 202 5.61 -10.51 6.81
C TRP A 202 5.60 -11.53 5.66
N GLY A 203 5.26 -12.78 5.93
CA GLY A 203 5.12 -13.82 4.92
C GLY A 203 4.00 -13.52 3.93
N ILE A 204 2.81 -13.14 4.43
CA ILE A 204 1.68 -12.74 3.57
C ILE A 204 2.04 -11.50 2.75
N PHE A 205 2.65 -10.47 3.37
CA PHE A 205 3.15 -9.30 2.64
C PHE A 205 4.05 -9.69 1.47
N LEU A 206 5.05 -10.55 1.69
CA LEU A 206 6.01 -10.96 0.67
C LEU A 206 5.34 -11.79 -0.44
N ILE A 207 4.46 -12.73 -0.09
CA ILE A 207 3.71 -13.54 -1.06
C ILE A 207 2.81 -12.63 -1.91
N CYS A 208 2.02 -11.77 -1.27
CA CYS A 208 1.14 -10.83 -1.98
C CYS A 208 1.93 -9.83 -2.83
N LEU A 209 3.11 -9.38 -2.39
CA LEU A 209 3.97 -8.48 -3.14
C LEU A 209 4.49 -9.15 -4.42
N LEU A 210 4.96 -10.40 -4.32
CA LEU A 210 5.39 -11.18 -5.49
C LEU A 210 4.22 -11.46 -6.43
N LEU A 211 3.05 -11.86 -5.89
CA LEU A 211 1.86 -12.08 -6.69
C LEU A 211 1.40 -10.81 -7.41
N LYS A 212 1.41 -9.67 -6.72
CA LYS A 212 1.11 -8.35 -7.29
C LYS A 212 2.02 -8.04 -8.48
N ILE A 213 3.34 -8.19 -8.31
CA ILE A 213 4.32 -7.91 -9.37
C ILE A 213 4.10 -8.85 -10.56
N SER A 214 3.86 -10.14 -10.31
CA SER A 214 3.58 -11.12 -11.36
C SER A 214 2.33 -10.79 -12.17
N ILE A 215 1.20 -10.53 -11.49
CA ILE A 215 -0.06 -10.17 -12.14
C ILE A 215 0.09 -8.88 -12.97
N GLN A 216 0.73 -7.85 -12.38
CA GLN A 216 0.97 -6.59 -13.09
C GLN A 216 1.86 -6.77 -14.32
N SER A 217 2.90 -7.61 -14.23
CA SER A 217 3.81 -7.86 -15.34
C SER A 217 3.13 -8.63 -16.48
N ILE A 218 2.25 -9.58 -16.16
CA ILE A 218 1.51 -10.39 -17.14
C ILE A 218 0.35 -9.61 -17.78
N SER A 219 -0.14 -8.53 -17.14
CA SER A 219 -1.25 -7.70 -17.64
C SER A 219 -1.02 -7.09 -19.04
N VAL A 220 0.23 -7.04 -19.51
CA VAL A 220 0.60 -6.59 -20.86
C VAL A 220 0.24 -7.60 -21.95
N LEU A 221 -0.02 -8.87 -21.59
CA LEU A 221 -0.40 -9.91 -22.54
C LEU A 221 -1.80 -9.65 -23.12
N PRO A 222 -2.02 -9.80 -24.44
CA PRO A 222 -3.28 -9.43 -25.09
C PRO A 222 -4.52 -10.09 -24.47
N TRP A 223 -4.45 -11.38 -24.14
CA TRP A 223 -5.57 -12.14 -23.58
C TRP A 223 -5.97 -11.68 -22.16
N LEU A 224 -4.99 -11.34 -21.32
CA LEU A 224 -5.24 -10.86 -19.97
C LEU A 224 -5.66 -9.39 -19.98
N LYS A 225 -5.12 -8.61 -20.91
CA LYS A 225 -5.49 -7.21 -21.11
C LYS A 225 -6.98 -7.06 -21.44
N SER A 226 -7.52 -7.87 -22.35
CA SER A 226 -8.95 -7.80 -22.72
C SER A 226 -9.88 -8.17 -21.56
N LEU A 227 -9.44 -9.06 -20.67
CA LEU A 227 -10.21 -9.43 -19.47
C LEU A 227 -10.06 -8.38 -18.36
N ALA A 228 -8.84 -7.99 -18.04
CA ALA A 228 -8.52 -7.15 -16.89
C ALA A 228 -9.03 -5.71 -17.01
N PHE A 229 -9.16 -5.17 -18.22
CA PHE A 229 -9.65 -3.79 -18.41
C PHE A 229 -11.15 -3.68 -18.68
N VAL A 230 -11.84 -4.81 -18.85
CA VAL A 230 -13.29 -4.88 -19.03
C VAL A 230 -13.98 -5.29 -17.72
N GLU A 231 -13.41 -6.27 -17.02
CA GLU A 231 -14.04 -6.86 -15.83
C GLU A 231 -13.64 -6.15 -14.54
N LYS A 232 -14.58 -5.36 -14.01
CA LYS A 232 -14.40 -4.59 -12.76
C LYS A 232 -13.99 -5.48 -11.59
N ASN A 233 -14.54 -6.68 -11.49
CA ASN A 233 -14.26 -7.61 -10.40
C ASN A 233 -12.79 -8.07 -10.38
N LEU A 234 -12.15 -8.25 -11.55
CA LEU A 234 -10.73 -8.57 -11.62
C LEU A 234 -9.85 -7.39 -11.18
N ILE A 235 -10.21 -6.16 -11.58
CA ILE A 235 -9.52 -4.94 -11.12
C ILE A 235 -9.64 -4.81 -9.60
N LEU A 236 -10.85 -5.00 -9.05
CA LEU A 236 -11.09 -4.91 -7.61
C LEU A 236 -10.31 -5.96 -6.82
N THR A 237 -10.25 -7.20 -7.32
CA THR A 237 -9.41 -8.29 -6.78
C THR A 237 -7.95 -7.83 -6.72
N TYR A 238 -7.39 -7.34 -7.83
CA TYR A 238 -6.02 -6.83 -7.85
C TYR A 238 -5.79 -5.65 -6.87
N LEU A 239 -6.75 -4.74 -6.74
CA LEU A 239 -6.66 -3.64 -5.78
C LEU A 239 -6.72 -4.14 -4.33
N HIS A 240 -7.55 -5.12 -4.00
CA HIS A 240 -7.60 -5.72 -2.67
C HIS A 240 -6.30 -6.44 -2.33
N LEU A 241 -5.71 -7.20 -3.26
CA LEU A 241 -4.38 -7.76 -3.12
C LEU A 241 -3.33 -6.66 -2.80
N CYS A 242 -3.38 -5.52 -3.49
CA CYS A 242 -2.47 -4.41 -3.23
C CYS A 242 -2.70 -3.78 -1.84
N PHE A 243 -3.92 -3.36 -1.52
CA PHE A 243 -4.19 -2.60 -0.30
C PHE A 243 -4.22 -3.48 0.95
N ILE A 244 -4.93 -4.61 0.91
CA ILE A 244 -5.08 -5.48 2.07
C ILE A 244 -3.89 -6.45 2.14
N GLY A 245 -3.63 -7.17 1.05
CA GLY A 245 -2.61 -8.22 1.01
C GLY A 245 -1.19 -7.68 1.21
N VAL A 246 -0.83 -6.58 0.54
CA VAL A 246 0.51 -5.99 0.66
C VAL A 246 0.56 -4.93 1.77
N LEU A 247 -0.23 -3.86 1.68
CA LEU A 247 -0.03 -2.71 2.57
C LEU A 247 -0.45 -2.99 4.01
N SER A 248 -1.70 -3.42 4.23
CA SER A 248 -2.21 -3.66 5.58
C SER A 248 -1.38 -4.70 6.34
N THR A 249 -0.97 -5.80 5.69
CA THR A 249 -0.13 -6.82 6.36
C THR A 249 1.26 -6.31 6.72
N SER A 250 1.90 -5.52 5.85
CA SER A 250 3.21 -4.90 6.15
C SER A 250 3.13 -3.91 7.33
N PHE A 251 2.04 -3.13 7.39
CA PHE A 251 1.81 -2.17 8.47
C PHE A 251 1.47 -2.89 9.77
N LEU A 252 0.64 -3.92 9.75
CA LEU A 252 0.34 -4.73 10.93
C LEU A 252 1.57 -5.42 11.48
N ALA A 253 2.42 -5.99 10.61
CA ALA A 253 3.70 -6.55 11.04
C ALA A 253 4.55 -5.50 11.78
N SER A 254 4.68 -4.32 11.18
CA SER A 254 5.45 -3.20 11.75
C SER A 254 4.86 -2.68 13.07
N LEU A 255 3.53 -2.55 13.17
CA LEU A 255 2.84 -2.10 14.39
C LEU A 255 3.04 -3.09 15.54
N ILE A 256 3.02 -4.41 15.27
CA ILE A 256 3.27 -5.44 16.28
C ILE A 256 4.73 -5.40 16.73
N GLU A 257 5.69 -5.27 15.81
CA GLU A 257 7.12 -5.21 16.15
C GLU A 257 7.47 -3.97 16.98
N GLN A 258 6.88 -2.83 16.65
CA GLN A 258 7.04 -1.57 17.37
C GLN A 258 6.19 -1.50 18.66
N LYS A 259 5.53 -2.60 19.05
CA LYS A 259 4.71 -2.72 20.27
C LYS A 259 3.53 -1.72 20.34
N PHE A 260 3.02 -1.27 19.19
CA PHE A 260 1.72 -0.59 19.10
C PHE A 260 0.55 -1.56 19.20
N LEU A 261 0.79 -2.83 18.86
CA LEU A 261 -0.15 -3.94 19.05
C LEU A 261 0.49 -5.04 19.91
N SER A 262 -0.29 -5.60 20.82
CA SER A 262 0.13 -6.61 21.78
C SER A 262 -0.36 -7.97 21.35
N ILE A 263 0.57 -8.93 21.25
CA ILE A 263 0.24 -10.29 20.85
C ILE A 263 -0.48 -10.98 22.03
N ASN A 264 -1.81 -10.99 21.97
CA ASN A 264 -2.69 -11.72 22.88
C ASN A 264 -3.66 -12.59 22.08
N LEU A 265 -4.48 -13.38 22.78
CA LEU A 265 -5.46 -14.28 22.15
C LEU A 265 -6.41 -13.52 21.23
N TRP A 266 -6.93 -12.38 21.67
CA TRP A 266 -7.85 -11.54 20.88
C TRP A 266 -7.23 -11.03 19.59
N LEU A 267 -5.96 -10.58 19.62
CA LEU A 267 -5.26 -10.16 18.41
C LEU A 267 -5.11 -11.32 17.41
N LYS A 268 -4.83 -12.53 17.90
CA LYS A 268 -4.72 -13.72 17.04
C LYS A 268 -6.07 -14.10 16.42
N ILE A 269 -7.14 -14.08 17.23
CA ILE A 269 -8.51 -14.34 16.76
C ILE A 269 -8.92 -13.29 15.72
N GLY A 270 -8.73 -12.00 16.02
CA GLY A 270 -9.03 -10.91 15.10
C GLY A 270 -8.29 -11.05 13.78
N ALA A 271 -6.99 -11.34 13.82
CA ALA A 271 -6.20 -11.61 12.61
C ALA A 271 -6.76 -12.79 11.81
N GLY A 272 -7.07 -13.91 12.47
CA GLY A 272 -7.63 -15.10 11.81
C GLY A 272 -8.97 -14.81 11.12
N ILE A 273 -9.88 -14.13 11.81
CA ILE A 273 -11.18 -13.70 11.26
C ILE A 273 -11.00 -12.74 10.09
N GLY A 274 -10.10 -11.76 10.22
CA GLY A 274 -9.82 -10.80 9.16
C GLY A 274 -9.23 -11.43 7.91
N PHE A 275 -8.29 -12.37 8.06
CA PHE A 275 -7.71 -13.10 6.93
C PHE A 275 -8.72 -14.04 6.26
N LEU A 276 -9.60 -14.67 7.04
CA LEU A 276 -10.71 -15.44 6.49
C LEU A 276 -11.64 -14.55 5.64
N GLY A 277 -12.03 -13.38 6.18
CA GLY A 277 -12.83 -12.40 5.45
C GLY A 277 -12.17 -11.93 4.16
N PHE A 278 -10.88 -11.58 4.22
CA PHE A 278 -10.09 -11.21 3.06
C PHE A 278 -10.09 -12.31 1.99
N PHE A 279 -9.76 -13.55 2.38
CA PHE A 279 -9.71 -14.68 1.45
C PHE A 279 -11.06 -14.97 0.80
N ILE A 280 -12.15 -14.93 1.57
CA ILE A 280 -13.52 -15.10 1.05
C ILE A 280 -13.81 -14.01 0.02
N THR A 281 -13.59 -12.73 0.34
CA THR A 281 -13.90 -11.64 -0.60
C THR A 281 -13.05 -11.71 -1.86
N GLU A 282 -11.77 -12.05 -1.74
CA GLU A 282 -10.85 -12.17 -2.87
C GLU A 282 -11.28 -13.30 -3.80
N LEU A 283 -11.64 -14.46 -3.24
CA LEU A 283 -12.09 -15.62 -4.02
C LEU A 283 -13.39 -15.31 -4.78
N ILE A 284 -14.37 -14.67 -4.13
CA ILE A 284 -15.66 -14.35 -4.75
C ILE A 284 -15.51 -13.32 -5.87
N MET A 285 -14.69 -12.28 -5.66
CA MET A 285 -14.44 -11.30 -6.73
C MET A 285 -13.63 -11.91 -7.87
N PHE A 286 -12.64 -12.76 -7.57
CA PHE A 286 -11.86 -13.44 -8.60
C PHE A 286 -12.77 -14.33 -9.47
N LEU A 287 -13.57 -15.21 -8.87
CA LEU A 287 -14.52 -16.05 -9.59
C LEU A 287 -15.59 -15.23 -10.32
N GLY A 288 -16.03 -14.12 -9.74
CA GLY A 288 -16.97 -13.19 -10.35
C GLY A 288 -16.38 -12.42 -11.53
N GLY A 289 -15.06 -12.26 -11.58
CA GLY A 289 -14.36 -11.68 -12.73
C GLY A 289 -14.22 -12.64 -13.92
N PHE A 290 -14.34 -13.95 -13.68
CA PHE A 290 -14.40 -14.97 -14.73
C PHE A 290 -15.83 -15.42 -15.04
N HIS A 291 -16.85 -14.74 -14.49
CA HIS A 291 -18.27 -15.10 -14.63
C HIS A 291 -18.60 -16.54 -14.16
N ILE A 292 -17.79 -17.12 -13.27
CA ILE A 292 -17.98 -18.48 -12.74
C ILE A 292 -18.98 -18.47 -11.58
N PHE A 293 -18.78 -17.57 -10.62
CA PHE A 293 -19.63 -17.46 -9.42
C PHE A 293 -19.47 -16.08 -8.78
N TYR A 294 -20.59 -15.48 -8.38
CA TYR A 294 -20.59 -14.25 -7.59
C TYR A 294 -21.77 -14.25 -6.62
N SER A 295 -21.53 -13.93 -5.36
CA SER A 295 -22.58 -13.82 -4.34
C SER A 295 -22.37 -12.59 -3.46
N GLN A 296 -23.30 -11.66 -3.55
CA GLN A 296 -23.28 -10.43 -2.75
C GLN A 296 -23.38 -10.72 -1.25
N ASN A 297 -24.17 -11.72 -0.85
CA ASN A 297 -24.32 -12.09 0.56
C ASN A 297 -23.00 -12.61 1.15
N ILE A 298 -22.25 -13.41 0.39
CA ILE A 298 -20.94 -13.91 0.82
C ILE A 298 -19.91 -12.77 0.88
N MET A 299 -19.98 -11.82 -0.08
CA MET A 299 -19.15 -10.61 -0.05
C MET A 299 -19.40 -9.75 1.21
N ILE A 300 -20.67 -9.54 1.57
CA ILE A 300 -21.04 -8.81 2.79
C ILE A 300 -20.51 -9.55 4.02
N PHE A 301 -20.69 -10.87 4.08
CA PHE A 301 -20.16 -11.68 5.19
C PHE A 301 -18.65 -11.51 5.35
N GLY A 302 -17.87 -11.67 4.26
CA GLY A 302 -16.42 -11.47 4.29
C GLY A 302 -16.02 -10.05 4.71
N SER A 303 -16.78 -9.04 4.27
CA SER A 303 -16.56 -7.63 4.64
C SER A 303 -16.82 -7.36 6.13
N VAL A 304 -17.84 -7.99 6.71
CA VAL A 304 -18.14 -7.91 8.14
C VAL A 304 -17.01 -8.52 8.96
N LEU A 305 -16.48 -9.69 8.56
CA LEU A 305 -15.35 -10.32 9.24
C LEU A 305 -14.10 -9.41 9.24
N MET A 306 -13.79 -8.77 8.11
CA MET A 306 -12.69 -7.80 8.04
C MET A 306 -12.92 -6.59 8.93
N SER A 307 -14.16 -6.09 9.00
CA SER A 307 -14.52 -4.96 9.88
C SER A 307 -14.37 -5.30 11.36
N LEU A 308 -14.77 -6.51 11.77
CA LEU A 308 -14.58 -7.02 13.12
C LEU A 308 -13.09 -7.15 13.48
N CYS A 309 -12.24 -7.60 12.54
CA CYS A 309 -10.80 -7.63 12.71
C CYS A 309 -10.23 -6.23 13.04
N VAL A 310 -10.63 -5.21 12.28
CA VAL A 310 -10.20 -3.82 12.52
C VAL A 310 -10.63 -3.35 13.91
N LEU A 311 -11.88 -3.63 14.32
CA LEU A 311 -12.37 -3.27 15.65
C LEU A 311 -11.54 -3.92 16.77
N ILE A 312 -11.23 -5.21 16.64
CA ILE A 312 -10.40 -5.95 17.62
C ILE A 312 -9.00 -5.34 17.71
N PHE A 313 -8.40 -4.96 16.57
CA PHE A 313 -7.08 -4.33 16.55
C PHE A 313 -7.09 -2.94 17.20
N LEU A 314 -8.14 -2.15 16.98
CA LEU A 314 -8.32 -0.85 17.62
C LEU A 314 -8.46 -1.00 19.15
N MET A 315 -9.29 -1.93 19.62
CA MET A 315 -9.44 -2.21 21.04
C MET A 315 -8.11 -2.65 21.68
N ASN A 316 -7.33 -3.48 20.96
CA ASN A 316 -6.00 -3.90 21.41
C ASN A 316 -5.05 -2.70 21.57
N ALA A 317 -5.01 -1.81 20.57
CA ALA A 317 -4.17 -0.61 20.60
C ALA A 317 -4.56 0.35 21.73
N ILE A 318 -5.86 0.57 21.95
CA ILE A 318 -6.39 1.42 23.02
C ILE A 318 -5.98 0.86 24.39
N LYS A 319 -6.17 -0.44 24.62
CA LYS A 319 -5.81 -1.09 25.87
C LYS A 319 -4.32 -0.89 26.22
N ILE A 320 -3.42 -1.00 25.24
CA ILE A 320 -1.99 -0.77 25.46
C ILE A 320 -1.71 0.68 25.86
N ASN A 321 -2.37 1.64 25.22
CA ASN A 321 -2.15 3.05 25.53
C ASN A 321 -2.69 3.41 26.92
N CYS A 322 -3.83 2.86 27.33
CA CYS A 322 -4.35 3.00 28.70
C CYS A 322 -3.34 2.45 29.72
N LEU A 323 -2.82 1.24 29.49
CA LEU A 323 -1.81 0.63 30.39
C LEU A 323 -0.52 1.46 30.47
N LYS A 324 -0.07 2.06 29.34
CA LYS A 324 1.10 2.96 29.35
C LYS A 324 0.84 4.22 30.17
N ALA A 325 -0.34 4.83 30.00
CA ALA A 325 -0.72 6.04 30.73
C ALA A 325 -0.86 5.79 32.25
N GLU A 326 -1.44 4.66 32.66
CA GLU A 326 -1.55 4.25 34.06
C GLU A 326 -0.16 4.06 34.69
N ASN A 327 0.76 3.39 33.99
CA ASN A 327 2.12 3.20 34.48
C ASN A 327 2.90 4.53 34.60
N GLU A 328 2.73 5.46 33.67
CA GLU A 328 3.33 6.79 33.76
C GLU A 328 2.74 7.65 34.89
N ALA A 329 1.45 7.45 35.22
CA ALA A 329 0.80 8.11 36.34
C ALA A 329 1.24 7.53 37.70
N PHE A 330 1.47 6.21 37.79
CA PHE A 330 1.98 5.56 39.00
C PHE A 330 3.44 5.90 39.31
N LEU A 331 4.24 6.21 38.29
CA LEU A 331 5.65 6.58 38.43
C LEU A 331 5.89 8.08 38.76
N LYS A 332 4.84 8.90 38.79
CA LYS A 332 4.90 10.34 39.11
C LYS A 332 4.40 10.61 40.52
#